data_AF-H0TH07-F1
#
_entry.id   AF-H0TH07-F1
#
_cell.length_a   1.000
_cell.length_b   1.000
_cell.length_c   1.000
_cell.angle_alpha   90.00
_cell.angle_beta   90.00
_cell.angle_gamma   90.00
#
_symmetry.space_group_name_H-M   'P 1'
#
loop_
_entity.id
_entity.type
_entity.pdbx_description
1 polymer ?
#
loop_
_entity_poly.entity_id
_entity_poly.type
_entity_poly.pdbx_seq_one_letter_code
_entity_poly.pdbx_strand_id
1 'polypeptide(L)' 'MTDAGASAEQESKDQFFKELAELSERMIAAHGKDFSMGALVLAARFIAANKSTMPADAT' A
#
# COMPACT_ATOMS: atom_id res chain seq x y z
N MET A 1 -13.54 -16.54 23.90
CA MET A 1 -13.75 -15.08 24.02
C MET A 1 -12.50 -14.37 23.52
N THR A 2 -12.21 -14.42 22.21
CA THR A 2 -11.04 -13.74 21.60
C THR A 2 -11.31 -13.56 20.10
N ASP A 3 -12.06 -12.51 19.74
CA ASP A 3 -12.29 -12.14 18.32
C ASP A 3 -12.16 -10.61 18.09
N ALA A 4 -12.32 -9.79 19.15
CA ALA A 4 -12.20 -8.34 19.05
C ALA A 4 -10.86 -7.84 18.49
N GLY A 5 -9.75 -8.58 18.67
CA GLY A 5 -8.45 -8.24 18.09
C GLY A 5 -8.37 -8.50 16.57
N ALA A 6 -9.04 -9.53 16.07
CA ALA A 6 -9.08 -9.86 14.65
C ALA A 6 -9.95 -8.86 13.87
N SER A 7 -11.05 -8.39 14.46
CA SER A 7 -11.91 -7.34 13.87
C SER A 7 -11.17 -6.02 13.66
N ALA A 8 -10.45 -5.54 14.68
CA ALA A 8 -9.73 -4.26 14.58
C ALA A 8 -8.57 -4.31 13.57
N GLU A 9 -7.85 -5.44 13.50
CA GLU A 9 -6.80 -5.65 12.50
C GLU A 9 -7.38 -5.73 11.07
N GLN A 10 -8.53 -6.39 10.92
CA GLN A 10 -9.24 -6.48 9.64
C GLN A 10 -9.75 -5.11 9.18
N GLU A 11 -10.36 -4.34 10.08
CA GLU A 11 -10.82 -2.97 9.79
C GLU A 11 -9.66 -2.07 9.33
N SER A 12 -8.52 -2.15 10.02
CA SER A 12 -7.30 -1.40 9.63
C SER A 12 -6.84 -1.78 8.22
N LYS A 13 -6.76 -3.08 7.90
CA LYS A 13 -6.39 -3.58 6.56
C LYS A 13 -7.37 -3.07 5.50
N ASP A 14 -8.67 -3.12 5.77
CA ASP A 14 -9.70 -2.68 4.84
C ASP A 14 -9.61 -1.17 4.55
N GLN A 15 -9.21 -0.34 5.52
CA GLN A 15 -8.96 1.09 5.28
C GLN A 15 -7.78 1.30 4.32
N PHE A 16 -6.67 0.59 4.51
CA PHE A 16 -5.54 0.69 3.57
C PHE A 16 -5.93 0.24 2.16
N PHE A 17 -6.77 -0.79 2.02
CA PHE A 17 -7.28 -1.20 0.71
C PHE A 17 -8.14 -0.12 0.05
N LYS A 18 -8.97 0.60 0.82
CA LYS A 18 -9.75 1.73 0.31
C LYS A 18 -8.85 2.88 -0.16
N GLU A 19 -7.88 3.28 0.67
CA GLU A 19 -6.94 4.35 0.30
C GLU A 19 -6.13 4.01 -0.96
N LEU A 20 -5.70 2.75 -1.10
CA LEU A 20 -5.02 2.27 -2.31
C LEU A 20 -5.92 2.32 -3.53
N ALA A 21 -7.20 1.97 -3.39
CA ALA A 21 -8.17 2.08 -4.48
C ALA A 21 -8.36 3.53 -4.91
N GLU A 22 -8.60 4.44 -3.97
CA GLU A 22 -8.77 5.87 -4.26
C GLU A 22 -7.51 6.49 -4.89
N LEU A 23 -6.32 6.11 -4.40
CA LEU A 23 -5.05 6.53 -5.00
C LEU A 23 -4.92 6.03 -6.44
N SER A 24 -5.26 4.75 -6.67
CA SER A 24 -5.23 4.14 -8.00
C SER A 24 -6.15 4.89 -8.95
N GLU A 25 -7.38 5.21 -8.53
CA GLU A 25 -8.34 5.97 -9.34
C GLU A 25 -7.82 7.37 -9.70
N ARG A 26 -7.21 8.08 -8.73
CA ARG A 26 -6.58 9.40 -9.00
C ARG A 26 -5.44 9.29 -10.00
N MET A 27 -4.59 8.27 -9.90
CA MET A 27 -3.50 8.03 -10.87
C MET A 27 -4.05 7.70 -12.26
N ILE A 28 -5.13 6.91 -12.33
CA ILE A 28 -5.77 6.54 -13.60
C ILE A 28 -6.37 7.78 -14.26
N ALA A 29 -7.06 8.62 -13.51
CA ALA A 29 -7.65 9.86 -14.01
C ALA A 29 -6.58 10.83 -14.54
N ALA A 30 -5.41 10.92 -13.89
CA ALA A 30 -4.35 11.85 -14.27
C ALA A 30 -3.44 11.34 -15.42
N HIS A 31 -3.13 10.04 -15.44
CA HIS A 31 -2.06 9.48 -16.28
C HIS A 31 -2.46 8.21 -17.06
N GLY A 32 -3.67 7.70 -16.84
CA GLY A 32 -4.18 6.50 -17.50
C GLY A 32 -3.89 5.20 -16.73
N LYS A 33 -4.57 4.14 -17.20
CA LYS A 33 -4.58 2.84 -16.53
C LYS A 33 -3.24 2.12 -16.55
N ASP A 34 -2.54 2.15 -17.69
CA ASP A 34 -1.29 1.40 -17.87
C ASP A 34 -0.17 1.96 -16.99
N PHE A 35 -0.08 3.29 -16.89
CA PHE A 35 0.86 3.95 -15.98
C PHE A 35 0.59 3.58 -14.52
N SER A 36 -0.67 3.69 -14.10
CA SER A 36 -1.08 3.45 -12.70
C SER A 36 -0.79 2.02 -12.27
N MET A 37 -1.13 1.05 -13.12
CA MET A 37 -0.84 -0.36 -12.90
C MET A 37 0.67 -0.62 -12.81
N GLY A 38 1.46 -0.07 -13.74
CA GLY A 38 2.92 -0.23 -13.73
C GLY A 38 3.58 0.34 -12.48
N ALA A 39 3.14 1.52 -12.03
CA ALA A 39 3.65 2.17 -10.83
C ALA A 39 3.35 1.37 -9.54
N LEU A 40 2.13 0.85 -9.40
CA LEU A 40 1.74 0.03 -8.24
C LEU A 40 2.48 -1.32 -8.23
N VAL A 41 2.68 -1.95 -9.40
CA VAL A 41 3.49 -3.16 -9.52
C VAL A 41 4.95 -2.89 -9.13
N LEU A 42 5.51 -1.74 -9.53
CA LEU A 42 6.86 -1.35 -9.14
C LEU A 42 6.98 -1.13 -7.63
N ALA A 43 6.00 -0.46 -7.02
CA ALA A 43 5.94 -0.26 -5.57
C ALA A 43 5.87 -1.60 -4.82
N ALA A 44 5.02 -2.54 -5.26
CA ALA A 44 4.94 -3.88 -4.68
C ALA A 44 6.27 -4.64 -4.80
N ARG A 45 6.96 -4.54 -5.95
CA ARG A 45 8.28 -5.15 -6.16
C ARG A 45 9.34 -4.53 -5.26
N PHE A 46 9.29 -3.22 -5.01
CA PHE A 46 10.21 -2.55 -4.09
C PHE A 46 10.05 -3.07 -2.65
N ILE A 47 8.80 -3.23 -2.20
CA ILE A 47 8.49 -3.81 -0.89
C ILE A 47 8.99 -5.26 -0.82
N ALA A 48 8.68 -6.08 -1.83
CA ALA A 48 9.10 -7.48 -1.90
C ALA A 48 10.63 -7.66 -1.98
N ALA A 49 11.34 -6.70 -2.59
CA ALA A 49 12.80 -6.70 -2.67
C ALA A 49 13.49 -6.44 -1.32
N ASN A 50 12.74 -6.18 -0.23
CA ASN A 50 13.23 -6.03 1.14
C ASN A 50 14.42 -5.07 1.27
N LYS A 51 14.43 -3.96 0.50
CA LYS A 51 15.25 -2.81 0.85
C LYS A 51 14.60 -2.15 2.06
N SER A 52 14.88 -2.70 3.24
CA SER A 52 14.81 -1.96 4.49
C SER A 52 15.68 -0.71 4.33
N THR A 53 15.09 0.38 3.87
CA THR A 53 15.62 1.71 4.18
C THR A 53 15.31 1.96 5.64
N MET A 54 15.92 1.20 6.55
CA MET A 54 16.30 1.81 7.81
C MET A 54 17.31 2.90 7.39
N PRO A 55 17.09 4.17 7.71
CA PRO A 55 18.22 5.05 7.84
C PRO A 55 19.08 4.46 8.96
N ALA A 56 20.16 3.79 8.60
CA ALA A 56 21.25 3.52 9.53
C ALA A 56 21.77 4.90 9.95
N ASP A 57 21.56 5.24 11.21
CA ASP A 57 22.05 6.43 11.90
C ASP A 57 21.56 7.79 11.36
N ALA A 58 20.40 8.21 11.89
CA ALA A 58 20.35 9.53 12.48
C ALA A 58 21.08 9.46 13.84
N THR A 59 22.36 9.81 13.77
CA THR A 59 23.27 10.38 14.81
C THR A 59 23.07 9.99 16.27
#